data_AF-A0AAN8UEX1-F1
#
_entry.id   AF-A0AAN8UEX1-F1
#
_cell.length_a   1.000
_cell.length_b   1.000
_cell.length_c   1.000
_cell.angle_alpha   90.00
_cell.angle_beta   90.00
_cell.angle_gamma   90.00
#
_symmetry.space_group_name_H-M   'P 1'
#
loop_
_entity.id
_entity.type
_entity.pdbx_description
1 polymer ?
#
loop_
_entity_poly.entity_id
_entity_poly.type
_entity_poly.pdbx_seq_one_letter_code
_entity_poly.pdbx_strand_id
1 'polypeptide(L)'
;MISSDTSRFRYTNKNGDRSGIRISRVLSETVRADSENVRWYVMGDDDTFFVPENLVRVLRKYDHKQYYYIGSVSETHWQNHEFSYNMAYGGGGFAISYPLAKAIEKMQDKCIQRYPYLYGSDDRMQACMAELGVPLTKEVGFHQFDLYGNVMGLLSAHPVAPLISLHHLDKIEPIFPNVTRVKALKRLKKPITLDSAGLMQQSICYDGPRKWTISVSWGYSVQINRGILPAREIEKPITTFNDWYETGDENSLTFNTRPYRGNGCQRPYFYLLSNAYASTNDTTTSVYAHDGAPGGKCKWRMADPSRIRHVEVYKKPNPNLWYKVISLFLLNNYCHLCCWTLQKCCCNLTHIFGESEQHRMLFVSMICADTFVFVDVIKQSPRRNCCRVLPTNKNDTLLIDVGECRDGEPF
;
A
#
# COMPACT_ATOMS: atom_id res chain seq x y z
N MET A 1 -23.60 5.47 24.44
CA MET A 1 -23.24 4.06 24.68
C MET A 1 -22.84 3.46 23.34
N ILE A 2 -21.76 2.68 23.32
CA ILE A 2 -21.29 1.96 22.12
C ILE A 2 -21.95 0.57 22.11
N SER A 3 -22.28 0.06 20.92
CA SER A 3 -23.02 -1.19 20.73
C SER A 3 -24.47 -1.12 21.26
N SER A 4 -25.15 0.02 21.08
CA SER A 4 -26.53 0.18 21.56
C SER A 4 -27.52 -0.74 20.83
N ASP A 5 -28.76 -0.81 21.32
CA ASP A 5 -29.82 -1.57 20.66
C ASP A 5 -30.13 -1.05 19.25
N THR A 6 -30.42 -2.00 18.35
CA THR A 6 -30.74 -1.77 16.94
C THR A 6 -32.09 -2.38 16.54
N SER A 7 -32.93 -2.83 17.48
CA SER A 7 -34.26 -3.42 17.21
C SER A 7 -35.14 -2.54 16.31
N ARG A 8 -35.12 -1.23 16.52
CA ARG A 8 -35.89 -0.22 15.75
C ARG A 8 -35.54 -0.12 14.26
N PHE A 9 -34.42 -0.68 13.80
CA PHE A 9 -34.03 -0.61 12.38
C PHE A 9 -34.61 -1.79 11.59
N ARG A 10 -35.20 -1.51 10.43
CA ARG A 10 -35.65 -2.55 9.52
C ARG A 10 -34.44 -3.25 8.89
N TYR A 11 -34.52 -4.57 8.75
CA TYR A 11 -33.53 -5.39 8.07
C TYR A 11 -34.28 -6.39 7.18
N THR A 12 -33.90 -6.50 5.91
CA THR A 12 -34.59 -7.33 4.91
C THR A 12 -33.66 -8.15 4.01
N ASN A 13 -32.34 -8.02 4.16
CA ASN A 13 -31.39 -8.89 3.48
C ASN A 13 -31.48 -10.30 4.06
N LYS A 14 -31.45 -11.33 3.20
CA LYS A 14 -31.58 -12.75 3.59
C LYS A 14 -30.25 -13.48 3.74
N ASN A 15 -29.16 -12.90 3.22
CA ASN A 15 -27.85 -13.54 3.10
C ASN A 15 -26.84 -13.00 4.12
N GLY A 16 -26.99 -11.75 4.56
CA GLY A 16 -26.14 -11.14 5.60
C GLY A 16 -26.75 -11.24 7.01
N ASP A 17 -25.97 -10.85 8.02
CA ASP A 17 -26.44 -10.81 9.41
C ASP A 17 -26.90 -9.41 9.88
N ARG A 18 -27.92 -9.38 10.74
CA ARG A 18 -28.51 -8.15 11.29
C ARG A 18 -27.50 -7.31 12.12
N SER A 19 -26.45 -7.93 12.67
CA SER A 19 -25.36 -7.26 13.38
C SER A 19 -24.63 -6.22 12.53
N GLY A 20 -24.67 -6.29 11.18
CA GLY A 20 -24.12 -5.24 10.31
C GLY A 20 -24.71 -3.84 10.57
N ILE A 21 -25.96 -3.75 11.05
CA ILE A 21 -26.57 -2.49 11.51
C ILE A 21 -25.92 -1.98 12.81
N ARG A 22 -25.53 -2.88 13.71
CA ARG A 22 -24.85 -2.52 14.97
C ARG A 22 -23.40 -2.12 14.70
N ILE A 23 -22.69 -2.88 13.87
CA ILE A 23 -21.29 -2.65 13.50
C ILE A 23 -21.15 -1.30 12.78
N SER A 24 -21.97 -1.01 11.75
CA SER A 24 -21.93 0.31 11.09
C SER A 24 -22.17 1.49 12.05
N ARG A 25 -23.04 1.33 13.06
CA ARG A 25 -23.35 2.38 14.03
C ARG A 25 -22.24 2.64 15.06
N VAL A 26 -21.21 1.79 15.15
CA VAL A 26 -20.05 1.99 16.04
C VAL A 26 -19.37 3.34 15.79
N LEU A 27 -19.29 3.81 14.53
CA LEU A 27 -18.73 5.13 14.23
C LEU A 27 -19.50 6.24 14.94
N SER A 28 -20.81 6.35 14.70
CA SER A 28 -21.65 7.40 15.29
C SER A 28 -21.72 7.33 16.82
N GLU A 29 -21.66 6.13 17.39
CA GLU A 29 -21.68 5.93 18.84
C GLU A 29 -20.35 6.28 19.50
N THR A 30 -19.22 5.99 18.82
CA THR A 30 -17.88 6.44 19.22
C THR A 30 -17.81 7.96 19.16
N VAL A 31 -18.23 8.57 18.05
CA VAL A 31 -18.29 10.03 17.84
C VAL A 31 -19.12 10.77 18.90
N ARG A 32 -20.13 10.13 19.51
CA ARG A 32 -20.94 10.68 20.61
C ARG A 32 -20.32 10.48 21.98
N ALA A 33 -19.46 9.48 22.13
CA ALA A 33 -18.72 9.19 23.36
C ALA A 33 -17.33 9.87 23.39
N ASP A 34 -16.96 10.58 22.32
CA ASP A 34 -15.57 10.94 22.04
C ASP A 34 -15.05 12.11 22.88
N SER A 35 -13.72 12.19 22.91
CA SER A 35 -12.90 13.18 23.58
C SER A 35 -12.46 14.32 22.65
N GLU A 36 -11.93 15.38 23.23
CA GLU A 36 -11.37 16.50 22.47
C GLU A 36 -10.12 16.08 21.67
N ASN A 37 -9.98 16.62 20.45
CA ASN A 37 -8.81 16.52 19.56
C ASN A 37 -8.65 15.27 18.65
N VAL A 38 -9.68 14.43 18.49
CA VAL A 38 -9.66 13.36 17.46
C VAL A 38 -9.63 13.95 16.04
N ARG A 39 -8.79 13.35 15.17
CA ARG A 39 -8.60 13.79 13.76
C ARG A 39 -9.10 12.77 12.73
N TRP A 40 -8.99 11.50 13.06
CA TRP A 40 -9.35 10.37 12.22
C TRP A 40 -9.96 9.27 13.08
N TYR A 41 -11.07 8.71 12.62
CA TYR A 41 -11.61 7.45 13.12
C TYR A 41 -11.14 6.35 12.19
N VAL A 42 -10.72 5.20 12.73
CA VAL A 42 -10.26 4.06 11.94
C VAL A 42 -11.12 2.87 12.32
N MET A 43 -11.64 2.20 11.30
CA MET A 43 -12.46 0.98 11.42
C MET A 43 -11.69 -0.19 10.83
N GLY A 44 -11.89 -1.37 11.42
CA GLY A 44 -11.25 -2.64 11.10
C GLY A 44 -11.95 -3.76 11.86
N ASP A 45 -11.83 -4.99 11.37
CA ASP A 45 -12.39 -6.18 12.00
C ASP A 45 -11.44 -6.78 13.05
N ASP A 46 -11.89 -7.79 13.80
CA ASP A 46 -11.15 -8.36 14.94
C ASP A 46 -9.99 -9.29 14.53
N ASP A 47 -9.90 -9.65 13.25
CA ASP A 47 -8.78 -10.36 12.62
C ASP A 47 -7.87 -9.47 11.75
N THR A 48 -8.19 -8.17 11.61
CA THR A 48 -7.41 -7.21 10.82
C THR A 48 -6.12 -6.82 11.55
N PHE A 49 -4.97 -7.03 10.90
CA PHE A 49 -3.66 -6.60 11.41
C PHE A 49 -3.22 -5.28 10.76
N PHE A 50 -3.16 -4.20 11.53
CA PHE A 50 -2.64 -2.90 11.08
C PHE A 50 -1.14 -2.70 11.33
N VAL A 51 -0.51 -1.86 10.49
CA VAL A 51 0.82 -1.27 10.70
C VAL A 51 0.62 0.24 10.99
N PRO A 52 0.48 0.66 12.27
CA PRO A 52 0.00 2.00 12.62
C PRO A 52 0.89 3.14 12.11
N GLU A 53 2.20 2.95 12.05
CA GLU A 53 3.16 3.93 11.55
C GLU A 53 2.94 4.21 10.06
N ASN A 54 2.54 3.20 9.29
CA ASN A 54 2.23 3.33 7.87
C ASN A 54 0.84 3.94 7.66
N LEU A 55 -0.15 3.57 8.47
CA LEU A 55 -1.46 4.23 8.50
C LEU A 55 -1.32 5.74 8.75
N VAL A 56 -0.60 6.14 9.82
CA VAL A 56 -0.34 7.55 10.13
C VAL A 56 0.42 8.25 9.00
N ARG A 57 1.40 7.59 8.38
CA ARG A 57 2.15 8.12 7.24
C ARG A 57 1.25 8.36 6.02
N VAL A 58 0.26 7.51 5.76
CA VAL A 58 -0.72 7.69 4.69
C VAL A 58 -1.71 8.80 5.02
N LEU A 59 -2.27 8.83 6.23
CA LEU A 59 -3.24 9.86 6.65
C LEU A 59 -2.65 11.27 6.67
N ARG A 60 -1.34 11.42 6.90
CA ARG A 60 -0.59 12.69 6.77
C ARG A 60 -0.60 13.28 5.36
N LYS A 61 -1.02 12.54 4.32
CA LYS A 61 -1.15 13.08 2.95
C LYS A 61 -2.35 14.01 2.78
N TYR A 62 -3.31 13.99 3.72
CA TYR A 62 -4.63 14.60 3.59
C TYR A 62 -4.88 15.64 4.69
N ASP A 63 -5.61 16.72 4.35
CA ASP A 63 -6.10 17.66 5.35
C ASP A 63 -7.27 17.04 6.13
N HIS A 64 -7.00 16.67 7.39
CA HIS A 64 -7.99 16.05 8.28
C HIS A 64 -9.17 16.98 8.65
N LYS A 65 -9.18 18.24 8.19
CA LYS A 65 -10.30 19.18 8.31
C LYS A 65 -11.30 19.10 7.14
N GLN A 66 -10.98 18.37 6.06
CA GLN A 66 -11.90 18.10 4.95
C GLN A 66 -12.60 16.75 5.10
N TYR A 67 -13.60 16.47 4.26
CA TYR A 67 -14.26 15.16 4.22
C TYR A 67 -13.40 14.14 3.44
N TYR A 68 -12.90 13.13 4.16
CA TYR A 68 -12.13 12.04 3.58
C TYR A 68 -12.61 10.69 4.12
N TYR A 69 -12.96 9.80 3.19
CA TYR A 69 -13.20 8.37 3.40
C TYR A 69 -12.07 7.63 2.67
N ILE A 70 -11.14 7.03 3.42
CA ILE A 70 -9.89 6.47 2.90
C ILE A 70 -9.82 4.99 3.22
N GLY A 71 -9.58 4.15 2.22
CA GLY A 71 -9.45 2.70 2.39
C GLY A 71 -9.16 2.02 1.05
N SER A 72 -9.45 0.74 0.91
CA SER A 72 -9.34 0.04 -0.38
C SER A 72 -10.56 -0.85 -0.67
N VAL A 73 -10.67 -1.22 -1.94
CA VAL A 73 -11.61 -2.21 -2.47
C VAL A 73 -11.03 -3.62 -2.32
N SER A 74 -11.86 -4.65 -2.53
CA SER A 74 -11.42 -6.04 -2.56
C SER A 74 -10.40 -6.32 -3.67
N GLU A 75 -9.50 -7.27 -3.43
CA GLU A 75 -8.63 -7.88 -4.43
C GLU A 75 -9.39 -8.61 -5.55
N THR A 76 -10.70 -8.89 -5.40
CA THR A 76 -11.51 -9.60 -6.42
C THR A 76 -12.57 -8.73 -7.09
N HIS A 77 -12.78 -8.96 -8.39
CA HIS A 77 -13.80 -8.31 -9.20
C HIS A 77 -15.22 -8.68 -8.76
N TRP A 78 -15.45 -9.92 -8.34
CA TRP A 78 -16.78 -10.40 -7.92
C TRP A 78 -17.31 -9.67 -6.69
N GLN A 79 -16.49 -9.57 -5.63
CA GLN A 79 -16.86 -8.83 -4.41
C GLN A 79 -17.16 -7.36 -4.74
N ASN A 80 -16.30 -6.71 -5.53
CA ASN A 80 -16.46 -5.31 -5.91
C ASN A 80 -17.65 -5.03 -6.84
N HIS A 81 -18.07 -6.02 -7.62
CA HIS A 81 -19.27 -5.94 -8.45
C HIS A 81 -20.55 -6.11 -7.62
N GLU A 82 -20.58 -7.09 -6.70
CA GLU A 82 -21.73 -7.36 -5.83
C GLU A 82 -21.98 -6.24 -4.81
N PHE A 83 -20.91 -5.70 -4.21
CA PHE A 83 -21.00 -4.60 -3.24
C PHE A 83 -20.76 -3.25 -3.89
N SER A 84 -19.51 -2.79 -3.98
CA SER A 84 -19.17 -1.58 -4.73
C SER A 84 -17.67 -1.37 -4.94
N TYR A 85 -17.29 -0.92 -6.14
CA TYR A 85 -15.98 -0.31 -6.39
C TYR A 85 -15.76 1.03 -5.66
N ASN A 86 -16.78 1.56 -4.98
CA ASN A 86 -16.71 2.78 -4.15
C ASN A 86 -16.86 2.49 -2.64
N MET A 87 -16.85 1.23 -2.22
CA MET A 87 -16.85 0.81 -0.82
C MET A 87 -15.40 0.56 -0.37
N ALA A 88 -15.01 1.11 0.77
CA ALA A 88 -13.87 0.56 1.50
C ALA A 88 -14.36 -0.63 2.31
N TYR A 89 -13.69 -1.77 2.21
CA TYR A 89 -14.07 -2.96 2.95
C TYR A 89 -13.60 -2.81 4.40
N GLY A 90 -14.48 -3.11 5.35
CA GLY A 90 -14.25 -2.94 6.79
C GLY A 90 -13.15 -3.86 7.30
N GLY A 91 -13.10 -5.09 6.80
CA GLY A 91 -12.04 -6.03 7.05
C GLY A 91 -10.66 -5.50 6.68
N GLY A 92 -10.46 -5.09 5.42
CA GLY A 92 -9.24 -4.40 4.99
C GLY A 92 -8.98 -3.10 5.75
N GLY A 93 -10.02 -2.50 6.31
CA GLY A 93 -9.97 -1.34 7.17
C GLY A 93 -10.06 -0.03 6.40
N PHE A 94 -10.57 0.99 7.08
CA PHE A 94 -10.69 2.34 6.52
C PHE A 94 -10.61 3.44 7.58
N ALA A 95 -10.24 4.63 7.13
CA ALA A 95 -10.18 5.84 7.94
C ALA A 95 -11.22 6.87 7.46
N ILE A 96 -11.85 7.54 8.43
CA ILE A 96 -12.82 8.62 8.22
C ILE A 96 -12.32 9.86 8.95
N SER A 97 -12.23 10.99 8.25
CA SER A 97 -11.83 12.25 8.86
C SER A 97 -12.85 12.72 9.89
N TYR A 98 -12.39 13.36 10.97
CA TYR A 98 -13.25 13.85 12.05
C TYR A 98 -14.50 14.63 11.58
N PRO A 99 -14.42 15.64 10.69
CA PRO A 99 -15.59 16.39 10.26
C PRO A 99 -16.58 15.53 9.45
N LEU A 100 -16.10 14.54 8.68
CA LEU A 100 -16.97 13.60 7.98
C LEU A 100 -17.68 12.66 8.96
N ALA A 101 -16.99 12.16 9.98
CA ALA A 101 -17.61 11.37 11.04
C ALA A 101 -18.70 12.17 11.80
N LYS A 102 -18.48 13.47 12.06
CA LYS A 102 -19.51 14.38 12.60
C LYS A 102 -20.68 14.62 11.63
N ALA A 103 -20.47 14.55 10.32
CA ALA A 103 -21.54 14.64 9.33
C ALA A 103 -22.39 13.35 9.31
N ILE A 104 -21.73 12.19 9.27
CA ILE A 104 -22.38 10.87 9.32
C ILE A 104 -23.19 10.71 10.59
N GLU A 105 -22.64 11.06 11.76
CA GLU A 105 -23.30 10.89 13.06
C GLU A 105 -24.68 11.57 13.15
N LYS A 106 -24.87 12.69 12.43
CA LYS A 106 -26.15 13.42 12.35
C LYS A 106 -27.21 12.76 11.46
N MET A 107 -26.81 11.87 10.54
CA MET A 107 -27.68 11.33 9.48
C MET A 107 -27.73 9.80 9.41
N GLN A 108 -26.77 9.08 10.01
CA GLN A 108 -26.58 7.64 9.80
C GLN A 108 -27.82 6.80 10.15
N ASP A 109 -28.51 7.12 11.24
CA ASP A 109 -29.73 6.40 11.62
C ASP A 109 -30.82 6.51 10.53
N LYS A 110 -30.93 7.65 9.82
CA LYS A 110 -31.87 7.85 8.71
C LYS A 110 -31.40 7.16 7.42
N CYS A 111 -30.09 7.22 7.14
CA CYS A 111 -29.46 6.46 6.05
C CYS A 111 -29.75 4.95 6.20
N ILE A 112 -29.44 4.35 7.35
CA ILE A 112 -29.68 2.93 7.63
C ILE A 112 -31.15 2.53 7.43
N GLN A 113 -32.11 3.39 7.81
CA GLN A 113 -33.54 3.13 7.59
C GLN A 113 -33.94 3.12 6.10
N ARG A 114 -33.27 3.90 5.25
CA ARG A 114 -33.49 3.88 3.79
C ARG A 114 -32.91 2.63 3.11
N TYR A 115 -31.93 2.00 3.74
CA TYR A 115 -31.18 0.87 3.18
C TYR A 115 -31.30 -0.44 4.00
N PRO A 116 -32.52 -0.95 4.26
CA PRO A 116 -32.72 -2.18 5.04
C PRO A 116 -32.26 -3.45 4.31
N TYR A 117 -32.08 -3.38 2.99
CA TYR A 117 -31.77 -4.51 2.11
C TYR A 117 -30.27 -4.74 1.88
N LEU A 118 -29.40 -3.81 2.31
CA LEU A 118 -27.95 -3.95 2.19
C LEU A 118 -27.41 -5.11 3.03
N TYR A 119 -26.24 -5.64 2.66
CA TYR A 119 -25.66 -6.82 3.28
C TYR A 119 -25.03 -6.47 4.65
N GLY A 120 -23.85 -5.86 4.64
CA GLY A 120 -23.00 -5.69 5.82
C GLY A 120 -23.04 -4.30 6.47
N SER A 121 -22.06 -4.04 7.35
CA SER A 121 -21.76 -2.71 7.86
C SER A 121 -21.23 -1.78 6.77
N ASP A 122 -20.34 -2.28 5.94
CA ASP A 122 -19.50 -1.45 5.06
C ASP A 122 -20.29 -0.95 3.86
N ASP A 123 -21.17 -1.80 3.35
CA ASP A 123 -22.20 -1.52 2.36
C ASP A 123 -23.10 -0.36 2.83
N ARG A 124 -23.52 -0.39 4.10
CA ARG A 124 -24.26 0.72 4.74
C ARG A 124 -23.41 1.97 4.93
N MET A 125 -22.14 1.84 5.27
CA MET A 125 -21.22 2.97 5.35
C MET A 125 -21.06 3.64 4.00
N GLN A 126 -20.82 2.87 2.93
CA GLN A 126 -20.73 3.34 1.55
C GLN A 126 -22.01 4.07 1.13
N ALA A 127 -23.19 3.51 1.42
CA ALA A 127 -24.45 4.16 1.11
C ALA A 127 -24.60 5.52 1.82
N CYS A 128 -24.21 5.63 3.10
CA CYS A 128 -24.23 6.92 3.79
C CYS A 128 -23.17 7.91 3.26
N MET A 129 -22.02 7.44 2.77
CA MET A 129 -21.03 8.28 2.09
C MET A 129 -21.57 8.82 0.77
N ALA A 130 -22.28 7.99 0.00
CA ALA A 130 -22.93 8.38 -1.25
C ALA A 130 -24.02 9.45 -1.03
N GLU A 131 -24.83 9.34 0.03
CA GLU A 131 -25.79 10.37 0.42
C GLU A 131 -25.14 11.71 0.80
N LEU A 132 -23.89 11.68 1.31
CA LEU A 132 -23.09 12.88 1.60
C LEU A 132 -22.27 13.37 0.40
N GLY A 133 -22.30 12.66 -0.74
CA GLY A 133 -21.51 12.97 -1.93
C GLY A 133 -20.00 12.76 -1.76
N VAL A 134 -19.56 11.96 -0.77
CA VAL A 134 -18.14 11.73 -0.49
C VAL A 134 -17.64 10.45 -1.16
N PRO A 135 -16.69 10.52 -2.11
CA PRO A 135 -16.15 9.34 -2.77
C PRO A 135 -15.10 8.62 -1.91
N LEU A 136 -14.89 7.34 -2.21
CA LEU A 136 -13.76 6.57 -1.68
C LEU A 136 -12.44 7.09 -2.23
N THR A 137 -11.55 7.50 -1.32
CA THR A 137 -10.14 7.75 -1.60
C THR A 137 -9.37 6.44 -1.48
N LYS A 138 -8.98 5.85 -2.61
CA LYS A 138 -8.34 4.52 -2.66
C LYS A 138 -6.86 4.58 -2.28
N GLU A 139 -6.48 3.77 -1.29
CA GLU A 139 -5.11 3.60 -0.82
C GLU A 139 -4.75 2.11 -0.84
N VAL A 140 -3.94 1.70 -1.84
CA VAL A 140 -3.67 0.29 -2.18
C VAL A 140 -2.81 -0.50 -1.17
N GLY A 141 -2.55 0.08 0.00
CA GLY A 141 -1.89 -0.60 1.13
C GLY A 141 -2.86 -1.15 2.17
N PHE A 142 -4.17 -0.84 2.06
CA PHE A 142 -5.22 -1.54 2.80
C PHE A 142 -5.59 -2.81 2.04
N HIS A 143 -5.49 -3.97 2.68
CA HIS A 143 -5.76 -5.26 2.06
C HIS A 143 -6.91 -6.00 2.71
N GLN A 144 -7.97 -6.21 1.95
CA GLN A 144 -9.12 -7.03 2.34
C GLN A 144 -8.79 -8.53 2.29
N PHE A 145 -8.01 -8.96 1.30
CA PHE A 145 -7.72 -10.38 1.05
C PHE A 145 -8.99 -11.24 1.02
N ASP A 146 -9.95 -10.88 0.15
CA ASP A 146 -10.96 -11.84 -0.33
C ASP A 146 -10.30 -12.84 -1.31
N LEU A 147 -9.25 -13.51 -0.83
CA LEU A 147 -8.39 -14.44 -1.53
C LEU A 147 -8.26 -15.69 -0.67
N TYR A 148 -8.04 -16.84 -1.30
CA TYR A 148 -7.92 -18.11 -0.59
C TYR A 148 -6.55 -18.77 -0.79
N GLY A 149 -6.12 -19.59 0.18
CA GLY A 149 -4.82 -20.24 0.14
C GLY A 149 -3.66 -19.29 0.47
N ASN A 150 -2.60 -19.31 -0.34
CA ASN A 150 -1.30 -18.75 0.01
C ASN A 150 -1.02 -17.38 -0.65
N VAL A 151 -1.16 -16.29 0.12
CA VAL A 151 -0.93 -14.91 -0.35
C VAL A 151 0.55 -14.53 -0.57
N MET A 152 1.50 -15.47 -0.46
CA MET A 152 2.95 -15.23 -0.61
C MET A 152 3.31 -14.48 -1.88
N GLY A 153 2.69 -14.81 -3.01
CA GLY A 153 2.96 -14.18 -4.29
C GLY A 153 2.52 -12.72 -4.34
N LEU A 154 1.41 -12.37 -3.68
CA LEU A 154 0.90 -11.00 -3.56
C LEU A 154 1.83 -10.15 -2.67
N LEU A 155 2.10 -10.63 -1.46
CA LEU A 155 2.97 -9.95 -0.48
C LEU A 155 4.43 -9.82 -0.96
N SER A 156 4.90 -10.74 -1.79
CA SER A 156 6.24 -10.66 -2.41
C SER A 156 6.35 -9.65 -3.56
N ALA A 157 5.22 -9.17 -4.08
CA ALA A 157 5.14 -8.21 -5.18
C ALA A 157 4.21 -7.03 -4.83
N HIS A 158 4.21 -6.63 -3.55
CA HIS A 158 3.36 -5.56 -3.01
C HIS A 158 3.45 -4.28 -3.89
N PRO A 159 2.32 -3.57 -4.10
CA PRO A 159 2.30 -2.32 -4.85
C PRO A 159 3.21 -1.24 -4.24
N VAL A 160 3.49 -0.18 -5.00
CA VAL A 160 4.35 0.93 -4.57
C VAL A 160 3.59 1.87 -3.62
N ALA A 161 3.30 1.35 -2.43
CA ALA A 161 2.63 2.01 -1.32
C ALA A 161 3.12 1.41 0.01
N PRO A 162 3.02 2.12 1.15
CA PRO A 162 3.22 1.53 2.46
C PRO A 162 2.19 0.41 2.69
N LEU A 163 2.60 -0.74 3.25
CA LEU A 163 1.64 -1.72 3.76
C LEU A 163 0.92 -1.13 4.98
N ILE A 164 -0.41 -1.08 4.96
CA ILE A 164 -1.24 -0.47 6.03
C ILE A 164 -1.93 -1.54 6.87
N SER A 165 -2.53 -2.54 6.23
CA SER A 165 -3.29 -3.60 6.90
C SER A 165 -3.26 -4.92 6.13
N LEU A 166 -3.61 -6.01 6.83
CA LEU A 166 -3.79 -7.36 6.31
C LEU A 166 -5.06 -7.94 6.96
N HIS A 167 -6.01 -8.48 6.18
CA HIS A 167 -7.27 -9.05 6.67
C HIS A 167 -7.48 -10.51 6.22
N HIS A 168 -8.58 -11.12 6.67
CA HIS A 168 -8.89 -12.55 6.58
C HIS A 168 -7.72 -13.44 7.00
N LEU A 169 -6.97 -12.98 8.02
CA LEU A 169 -5.82 -13.69 8.55
C LEU A 169 -6.19 -15.03 9.16
N ASP A 170 -7.46 -15.24 9.52
CA ASP A 170 -8.02 -16.51 9.97
C ASP A 170 -8.35 -17.48 8.81
N LYS A 171 -8.65 -16.97 7.61
CA LYS A 171 -8.94 -17.76 6.39
C LYS A 171 -7.67 -18.13 5.65
N ILE A 172 -6.85 -17.14 5.27
CA ILE A 172 -5.66 -17.35 4.43
C ILE A 172 -4.60 -18.20 5.13
N GLU A 173 -3.75 -18.88 4.36
CA GLU A 173 -2.60 -19.58 4.93
C GLU A 173 -1.69 -18.62 5.71
N PRO A 174 -1.03 -19.08 6.79
CA PRO A 174 -0.09 -18.24 7.54
C PRO A 174 0.97 -17.63 6.61
N ILE A 175 1.11 -16.29 6.63
CA ILE A 175 2.01 -15.53 5.74
C ILE A 175 3.48 -16.00 5.77
N PHE A 176 3.88 -16.76 6.80
CA PHE A 176 5.09 -17.58 6.80
C PHE A 176 4.67 -19.04 7.01
N PRO A 177 5.16 -20.00 6.20
CA PRO A 177 4.79 -21.41 6.30
C PRO A 177 5.35 -22.05 7.59
N ASN A 178 4.74 -23.17 7.98
CA ASN A 178 5.13 -23.99 9.15
C ASN A 178 5.10 -23.26 10.51
N VAL A 179 4.43 -22.10 10.59
CA VAL A 179 4.17 -21.38 11.86
C VAL A 179 2.70 -20.97 11.94
N THR A 180 2.19 -20.76 13.16
CA THR A 180 0.83 -20.25 13.35
C THR A 180 0.72 -18.78 12.93
N ARG A 181 -0.48 -18.32 12.56
CA ARG A 181 -0.78 -16.92 12.20
C ARG A 181 -0.19 -15.91 13.19
N VAL A 182 -0.41 -16.10 14.50
CA VAL A 182 0.17 -15.26 15.56
C VAL A 182 1.71 -15.30 15.58
N LYS A 183 2.34 -16.46 15.36
CA LYS A 183 3.81 -16.56 15.24
C LYS A 183 4.33 -15.86 13.97
N ALA A 184 3.58 -15.92 12.87
CA ALA A 184 3.88 -15.23 11.62
C ALA A 184 3.85 -13.70 11.80
N LEU A 185 2.83 -13.16 12.46
CA LEU A 185 2.76 -11.73 12.80
C LEU A 185 3.88 -11.30 13.77
N LYS A 186 4.20 -12.12 14.79
CA LYS A 186 5.34 -11.85 15.69
C LYS A 186 6.69 -11.82 14.95
N ARG A 187 6.83 -12.61 13.88
CA ARG A 187 8.00 -12.62 12.99
C ARG A 187 8.04 -11.34 12.13
N LEU A 188 6.90 -10.91 11.58
CA LEU A 188 6.74 -9.66 10.83
C LEU A 188 6.96 -8.39 11.70
N LYS A 189 6.72 -8.46 13.01
CA LYS A 189 6.95 -7.32 13.92
C LYS A 189 8.41 -6.82 13.91
N LYS A 190 9.39 -7.69 13.66
CA LYS A 190 10.82 -7.31 13.59
C LYS A 190 11.12 -6.27 12.50
N PRO A 191 10.88 -6.53 11.20
CA PRO A 191 11.10 -5.52 10.16
C PRO A 191 10.19 -4.30 10.32
N ILE A 192 8.95 -4.45 10.82
CA ILE A 192 8.08 -3.30 11.16
C ILE A 192 8.79 -2.33 12.11
N THR A 193 9.39 -2.84 13.20
CA THR A 193 10.12 -2.01 14.18
C THR A 193 11.44 -1.43 13.68
N LEU A 194 12.01 -1.96 12.59
CA LEU A 194 13.27 -1.51 12.02
C LEU A 194 13.07 -0.45 10.92
N ASP A 195 12.11 -0.66 10.03
CA ASP A 195 11.71 0.30 9.01
C ASP A 195 10.31 -0.03 8.44
N SER A 196 9.25 0.41 9.11
CA SER A 196 7.87 0.19 8.66
C SER A 196 7.63 0.67 7.22
N ALA A 197 8.32 1.74 6.80
CA ALA A 197 8.14 2.36 5.49
C ALA A 197 8.69 1.47 4.37
N GLY A 198 9.77 0.72 4.63
CA GLY A 198 10.36 -0.23 3.69
C GLY A 198 9.67 -1.59 3.63
N LEU A 199 8.68 -1.86 4.50
CA LEU A 199 8.04 -3.17 4.64
C LEU A 199 7.38 -3.64 3.34
N MET A 200 7.68 -4.88 2.96
CA MET A 200 7.24 -5.59 1.75
C MET A 200 7.55 -4.87 0.43
N GLN A 201 8.35 -3.80 0.45
CA GLN A 201 8.70 -3.08 -0.77
C GLN A 201 9.57 -3.94 -1.66
N GLN A 202 9.11 -4.10 -2.91
CA GLN A 202 9.79 -4.89 -3.91
C GLN A 202 10.89 -4.08 -4.58
N SER A 203 12.13 -4.59 -4.52
CA SER A 203 13.28 -4.16 -5.33
C SER A 203 13.68 -5.29 -6.27
N ILE A 204 14.16 -4.97 -7.47
CA ILE A 204 14.52 -5.95 -8.50
C ILE A 204 15.97 -5.72 -8.94
N CYS A 205 16.74 -6.80 -9.04
CA CYS A 205 18.13 -6.72 -9.49
C CYS A 205 18.61 -7.98 -10.19
N TYR A 206 19.67 -7.81 -10.98
CA TYR A 206 20.11 -8.80 -11.95
C TYR A 206 21.53 -9.26 -11.62
N ASP A 207 21.69 -10.57 -11.43
CA ASP A 207 23.01 -11.21 -11.38
C ASP A 207 23.39 -11.63 -12.81
N GLY A 208 24.05 -10.72 -13.54
CA GLY A 208 24.49 -10.96 -14.91
C GLY A 208 25.36 -12.22 -15.06
N PRO A 209 26.44 -12.38 -14.27
CA PRO A 209 27.31 -13.57 -14.32
C PRO A 209 26.58 -14.90 -14.08
N ARG A 210 25.65 -14.95 -13.10
CA ARG A 210 24.89 -16.17 -12.79
C ARG A 210 23.64 -16.35 -13.66
N LYS A 211 23.24 -15.29 -14.38
CA LYS A 211 22.00 -15.14 -15.15
C LYS A 211 20.75 -15.32 -14.29
N TRP A 212 20.65 -14.59 -13.19
CA TRP A 212 19.50 -14.62 -12.29
C TRP A 212 18.80 -13.27 -12.22
N THR A 213 17.48 -13.31 -12.03
CA THR A 213 16.67 -12.15 -11.64
C THR A 213 16.22 -12.31 -10.20
N ILE A 214 16.66 -11.40 -9.36
CA ILE A 214 16.41 -11.41 -7.93
C ILE A 214 15.35 -10.36 -7.63
N SER A 215 14.34 -10.75 -6.86
CA SER A 215 13.30 -9.85 -6.36
C SER A 215 13.32 -9.90 -4.83
N VAL A 216 13.43 -8.74 -4.19
CA VAL A 216 13.51 -8.59 -2.73
C VAL A 216 12.27 -7.86 -2.26
N SER A 217 11.38 -8.53 -1.53
CA SER A 217 10.31 -7.93 -0.74
C SER A 217 10.83 -7.75 0.70
N TRP A 218 11.35 -6.55 0.99
CA TRP A 218 12.11 -6.32 2.23
C TRP A 218 11.26 -6.57 3.48
N GLY A 219 11.80 -7.35 4.42
CA GLY A 219 11.07 -7.77 5.62
C GLY A 219 10.09 -8.92 5.39
N TYR A 220 10.08 -9.54 4.22
CA TYR A 220 9.19 -10.67 3.93
C TYR A 220 9.87 -11.82 3.17
N SER A 221 10.26 -11.60 1.91
CA SER A 221 10.76 -12.67 1.04
C SER A 221 11.84 -12.18 0.05
N VAL A 222 12.65 -13.11 -0.44
CA VAL A 222 13.51 -12.95 -1.61
C VAL A 222 13.22 -14.08 -2.59
N GLN A 223 13.07 -13.75 -3.87
CA GLN A 223 12.91 -14.71 -4.96
C GLN A 223 14.16 -14.70 -5.84
N ILE A 224 14.74 -15.88 -6.12
CA ILE A 224 15.76 -16.04 -7.16
C ILE A 224 15.14 -16.77 -8.35
N ASN A 225 14.93 -16.04 -9.44
CA ASN A 225 14.43 -16.54 -10.71
C ASN A 225 15.62 -16.88 -11.62
N ARG A 226 15.60 -18.05 -12.28
CA ARG A 226 16.61 -18.43 -13.28
C ARG A 226 16.30 -17.74 -14.62
N GLY A 227 17.26 -17.01 -15.18
CA GLY A 227 17.11 -16.16 -16.36
C GLY A 227 17.05 -14.66 -16.01
N ILE A 228 17.21 -13.81 -17.03
CA ILE A 228 17.01 -12.36 -16.95
C ILE A 228 15.58 -12.07 -17.42
N LEU A 229 14.69 -11.78 -16.47
CA LEU A 229 13.25 -11.57 -16.67
C LEU A 229 12.94 -10.07 -16.54
N PRO A 230 12.10 -9.48 -17.41
CA PRO A 230 11.79 -8.05 -17.33
C PRO A 230 11.16 -7.64 -15.99
N ALA A 231 11.47 -6.45 -15.49
CA ALA A 231 10.84 -5.91 -14.28
C ALA A 231 9.28 -5.92 -14.36
N ARG A 232 8.72 -5.65 -15.53
CA ARG A 232 7.27 -5.73 -15.85
C ARG A 232 6.66 -7.14 -15.72
N GLU A 233 7.47 -8.20 -15.74
CA GLU A 233 7.04 -9.55 -15.41
C GLU A 233 7.14 -9.80 -13.89
N ILE A 234 8.25 -9.35 -13.27
CA ILE A 234 8.53 -9.57 -11.85
C ILE A 234 7.63 -8.76 -10.91
N GLU A 235 7.18 -7.58 -11.33
CA GLU A 235 6.21 -6.75 -10.59
C GLU A 235 4.83 -7.40 -10.48
N LYS A 236 4.53 -8.39 -11.34
CA LYS A 236 3.30 -9.17 -11.23
C LYS A 236 3.43 -10.20 -10.10
N PRO A 237 2.47 -10.26 -9.16
CA PRO A 237 2.43 -11.31 -8.16
C PRO A 237 2.28 -12.68 -8.82
N ILE A 238 2.95 -13.68 -8.25
CA ILE A 238 2.82 -15.07 -8.72
C ILE A 238 1.51 -15.64 -8.16
N THR A 239 0.70 -16.27 -9.02
CA THR A 239 -0.58 -16.91 -8.65
C THR A 239 -0.35 -18.08 -7.70
N THR A 240 -0.31 -17.78 -6.39
CA THR A 240 -0.09 -18.72 -5.28
C THR A 240 -1.33 -18.88 -4.39
N PHE A 241 -2.34 -18.09 -4.71
CA PHE A 241 -3.63 -17.96 -4.05
C PHE A 241 -4.73 -18.12 -5.11
N ASN A 242 -5.93 -18.46 -4.66
CA ASN A 242 -7.15 -18.40 -5.46
C ASN A 242 -7.94 -17.13 -5.10
N ASP A 243 -8.98 -16.85 -5.88
CA ASP A 243 -10.05 -15.91 -5.51
C ASP A 243 -10.93 -16.46 -4.38
N TRP A 244 -11.77 -15.60 -3.82
CA TRP A 244 -12.70 -15.92 -2.72
C TRP A 244 -13.59 -17.16 -2.97
N TYR A 245 -13.94 -17.42 -4.23
CA TYR A 245 -14.83 -18.52 -4.62
C TYR A 245 -14.07 -19.76 -5.12
N GLU A 246 -12.73 -19.78 -4.99
CA GLU A 246 -11.84 -20.87 -5.42
C GLU A 246 -12.06 -21.31 -6.89
N THR A 247 -12.44 -20.36 -7.76
CA THR A 247 -12.68 -20.64 -9.19
C THR A 247 -11.39 -20.90 -9.96
N GLY A 248 -10.28 -20.31 -9.52
CA GLY A 248 -9.00 -20.38 -10.22
C GLY A 248 -8.93 -19.55 -11.51
N ASP A 249 -9.93 -18.69 -11.76
CA ASP A 249 -9.94 -17.77 -12.89
C ASP A 249 -9.12 -16.50 -12.57
N GLU A 250 -8.00 -16.27 -13.27
CA GLU A 250 -7.19 -15.07 -13.09
C GLU A 250 -7.95 -13.77 -13.44
N ASN A 251 -9.02 -13.85 -14.26
CA ASN A 251 -9.87 -12.70 -14.59
C ASN A 251 -10.82 -12.29 -13.44
N SER A 252 -10.88 -13.07 -12.35
CA SER A 252 -11.62 -12.72 -11.14
C SER A 252 -10.86 -11.71 -10.24
N LEU A 253 -9.59 -11.42 -10.52
CA LEU A 253 -8.71 -10.55 -9.71
C LEU A 253 -8.65 -9.13 -10.28
N THR A 254 -8.63 -8.11 -9.41
CA THR A 254 -8.56 -6.69 -9.82
C THR A 254 -7.18 -6.24 -10.33
N PHE A 255 -6.22 -7.16 -10.47
CA PHE A 255 -4.85 -6.93 -10.88
C PHE A 255 -4.28 -8.11 -11.66
N ASN A 256 -3.25 -7.86 -12.47
CA ASN A 256 -2.60 -8.88 -13.29
C ASN A 256 -1.63 -9.75 -12.46
N THR A 257 -1.79 -11.07 -12.52
CA THR A 257 -0.84 -12.06 -11.97
C THR A 257 0.17 -12.55 -13.02
N ARG A 258 1.08 -13.44 -12.60
CA ARG A 258 1.85 -14.34 -13.47
C ARG A 258 1.76 -15.78 -12.96
N PRO A 259 1.68 -16.78 -13.85
CA PRO A 259 1.38 -18.15 -13.46
C PRO A 259 2.48 -18.78 -12.60
N TYR A 260 2.09 -19.50 -11.55
CA TYR A 260 2.98 -20.36 -10.79
C TYR A 260 3.38 -21.58 -11.62
N ARG A 261 4.55 -21.51 -12.27
CA ARG A 261 4.98 -22.55 -13.22
C ARG A 261 5.40 -23.82 -12.48
N GLY A 262 4.58 -24.87 -12.59
CA GLY A 262 4.84 -26.19 -11.97
C GLY A 262 6.11 -26.90 -12.45
N ASN A 263 6.68 -26.50 -13.59
CA ASN A 263 8.02 -26.94 -13.98
C ASN A 263 9.07 -26.38 -13.00
N GLY A 264 9.68 -27.27 -12.20
CA GLY A 264 10.71 -26.93 -11.21
C GLY A 264 11.94 -26.19 -11.75
N CYS A 265 12.11 -26.08 -13.07
CA CYS A 265 13.11 -25.20 -13.70
C CYS A 265 12.72 -23.74 -13.73
N GLN A 266 11.44 -23.46 -14.01
CA GLN A 266 10.89 -22.11 -14.12
C GLN A 266 10.32 -21.59 -12.79
N ARG A 267 10.01 -22.50 -11.84
CA ARG A 267 9.72 -22.14 -10.45
C ARG A 267 10.88 -21.34 -9.84
N PRO A 268 10.63 -20.16 -9.23
CA PRO A 268 11.66 -19.43 -8.48
C PRO A 268 12.00 -20.11 -7.15
N TYR A 269 13.23 -19.90 -6.69
CA TYR A 269 13.66 -20.29 -5.36
C TYR A 269 13.23 -19.20 -4.37
N PHE A 270 12.40 -19.55 -3.39
CA PHE A 270 11.92 -18.62 -2.36
C PHE A 270 12.79 -18.70 -1.10
N TYR A 271 13.10 -17.54 -0.54
CA TYR A 271 13.79 -17.38 0.73
C TYR A 271 12.93 -16.48 1.61
N LEU A 272 12.56 -16.94 2.81
CA LEU A 272 11.61 -16.25 3.67
C LEU A 272 12.32 -15.69 4.90
N LEU A 273 11.99 -14.45 5.29
CA LEU A 273 12.67 -13.70 6.35
C LEU A 273 12.80 -14.52 7.63
N SER A 274 13.96 -15.10 7.95
CA SER A 274 14.18 -15.84 9.20
C SER A 274 14.43 -14.90 10.38
N ASN A 275 15.15 -13.80 10.17
CA ASN A 275 15.49 -12.83 11.21
C ASN A 275 15.74 -11.43 10.62
N ALA A 276 15.57 -10.39 11.44
CA ALA A 276 16.01 -9.03 11.11
C ALA A 276 16.52 -8.33 12.38
N TYR A 277 17.57 -7.52 12.24
CA TYR A 277 18.18 -6.77 13.33
C TYR A 277 18.87 -5.50 12.82
N ALA A 278 19.09 -4.54 13.71
CA ALA A 278 19.95 -3.38 13.44
C ALA A 278 21.43 -3.82 13.47
N SER A 279 22.21 -3.31 12.52
CA SER A 279 23.63 -3.58 12.33
C SER A 279 24.43 -2.28 12.46
N THR A 280 25.74 -2.32 12.25
CA THR A 280 26.62 -1.15 12.34
C THR A 280 26.25 -0.06 11.32
N ASN A 281 26.61 1.19 11.61
CA ASN A 281 26.46 2.36 10.73
C ASN A 281 25.00 2.68 10.32
N ASP A 282 24.06 2.58 11.27
CA ASP A 282 22.62 2.82 11.06
C ASP A 282 22.02 1.97 9.92
N THR A 283 22.56 0.78 9.69
CA THR A 283 22.02 -0.18 8.72
C THR A 283 21.18 -1.26 9.40
N THR A 284 20.34 -1.92 8.64
CA THR A 284 19.61 -3.12 9.05
C THR A 284 20.09 -4.31 8.25
N THR A 285 20.20 -5.46 8.90
CA THR A 285 20.47 -6.73 8.24
C THR A 285 19.24 -7.62 8.41
N SER A 286 18.75 -8.14 7.30
CA SER A 286 17.64 -9.09 7.26
C SER A 286 18.12 -10.38 6.60
N VAL A 287 17.86 -11.51 7.24
CA VAL A 287 18.32 -12.84 6.83
C VAL A 287 17.11 -13.62 6.36
N TYR A 288 17.20 -14.24 5.19
CA TYR A 288 16.13 -15.02 4.58
C TYR A 288 16.64 -16.45 4.39
N ALA A 289 15.85 -17.44 4.81
CA ALA A 289 16.19 -18.85 4.68
C ALA A 289 15.36 -19.49 3.57
N HIS A 290 15.97 -20.37 2.78
CA HIS A 290 15.31 -21.10 1.70
C HIS A 290 14.04 -21.83 2.19
N ASP A 291 12.96 -21.81 1.41
CA ASP A 291 11.66 -22.41 1.75
C ASP A 291 11.70 -23.95 1.94
N GLY A 292 12.78 -24.58 1.47
CA GLY A 292 13.02 -26.03 1.55
C GLY A 292 12.49 -26.81 0.36
N ALA A 293 11.87 -26.16 -0.62
CA ALA A 293 11.26 -26.83 -1.74
C ALA A 293 12.29 -27.45 -2.72
N PRO A 294 11.95 -28.58 -3.36
CA PRO A 294 12.86 -29.23 -4.31
C PRO A 294 13.02 -28.38 -5.58
N GLY A 295 14.26 -27.97 -5.87
CA GLY A 295 14.61 -27.38 -7.16
C GLY A 295 14.57 -28.41 -8.29
N GLY A 296 14.07 -28.01 -9.47
CA GLY A 296 14.14 -28.87 -10.66
C GLY A 296 15.57 -29.10 -11.14
N LYS A 297 15.89 -30.33 -11.57
CA LYS A 297 17.13 -30.65 -12.30
C LYS A 297 17.01 -30.15 -13.75
N CYS A 298 17.76 -29.11 -14.10
CA CYS A 298 17.59 -28.40 -15.36
C CYS A 298 18.82 -28.50 -16.25
N LYS A 299 18.63 -28.90 -17.52
CA LYS A 299 19.69 -28.92 -18.54
C LYS A 299 19.95 -27.51 -19.12
N TRP A 300 20.02 -26.50 -18.26
CA TRP A 300 20.20 -25.09 -18.64
C TRP A 300 21.63 -24.65 -18.40
N ARG A 301 22.22 -23.88 -19.35
CA ARG A 301 23.57 -23.29 -19.21
C ARG A 301 23.54 -22.02 -18.35
N MET A 302 23.11 -22.17 -17.10
CA MET A 302 23.00 -21.11 -16.08
C MET A 302 23.40 -21.66 -14.71
N ALA A 303 23.80 -20.79 -13.78
CA ALA A 303 24.11 -21.24 -12.43
C ALA A 303 22.84 -21.72 -11.72
N ASP A 304 22.95 -22.76 -10.88
CA ASP A 304 21.82 -23.25 -10.08
C ASP A 304 21.77 -22.55 -8.70
N PRO A 305 20.67 -21.89 -8.33
CA PRO A 305 20.51 -21.31 -7.00
C PRO A 305 20.45 -22.33 -5.86
N SER A 306 20.29 -23.63 -6.13
CA SER A 306 20.07 -24.70 -5.12
C SER A 306 21.14 -24.80 -4.02
N ARG A 307 22.36 -24.30 -4.26
CA ARG A 307 23.44 -24.21 -3.26
C ARG A 307 23.26 -23.09 -2.24
N ILE A 308 22.47 -22.06 -2.57
CA ILE A 308 22.22 -20.93 -1.68
C ILE A 308 21.20 -21.37 -0.63
N ARG A 309 21.57 -21.27 0.64
CA ARG A 309 20.74 -21.56 1.81
C ARG A 309 20.17 -20.28 2.43
N HIS A 310 20.97 -19.22 2.37
CA HIS A 310 20.67 -17.93 2.99
C HIS A 310 20.83 -16.77 2.02
N VAL A 311 19.99 -15.76 2.19
CA VAL A 311 20.21 -14.43 1.63
C VAL A 311 20.31 -13.45 2.79
N GLU A 312 21.34 -12.62 2.81
CA GLU A 312 21.46 -11.48 3.73
C GLU A 312 21.21 -10.21 2.92
N VAL A 313 20.21 -9.42 3.33
CA VAL A 313 19.87 -8.13 2.73
C VAL A 313 20.22 -7.02 3.72
N TYR A 314 21.12 -6.14 3.29
CA TYR A 314 21.55 -4.93 3.97
C TYR A 314 20.70 -3.76 3.46
N LYS A 315 20.16 -2.95 4.37
CA LYS A 315 19.34 -1.78 4.02
C LYS A 315 19.50 -0.68 5.05
N LYS A 316 19.69 0.58 4.63
CA LYS A 316 19.53 1.74 5.51
C LYS A 316 18.03 2.02 5.74
N PRO A 317 17.54 2.16 6.99
CA PRO A 317 16.17 2.60 7.25
C PRO A 317 15.87 3.93 6.57
N ASN A 318 14.71 4.05 5.94
CA ASN A 318 14.23 5.32 5.41
C ASN A 318 12.78 5.55 5.84
N PRO A 319 12.54 6.09 7.05
CA PRO A 319 11.19 6.42 7.52
C PRO A 319 10.51 7.49 6.63
N ASN A 320 11.27 8.15 5.76
CA ASN A 320 10.84 9.22 4.88
C ASN A 320 10.65 8.77 3.42
N LEU A 321 10.74 7.47 3.12
CA LEU A 321 10.59 6.88 1.78
C LEU A 321 9.33 7.34 1.00
N TRP A 322 8.31 7.79 1.73
CA TRP A 322 7.01 8.22 1.18
C TRP A 322 6.68 9.70 1.45
N TYR A 323 7.59 10.46 2.08
CA TYR A 323 7.35 11.87 2.36
C TYR A 323 7.77 12.75 1.18
N LYS A 324 7.18 13.94 1.14
CA LYS A 324 7.35 14.93 0.10
C LYS A 324 8.38 15.93 0.60
N VAL A 325 9.44 16.19 -0.19
CA VAL A 325 10.41 17.25 0.15
C VAL A 325 9.74 18.59 -0.09
N ILE A 326 9.36 19.29 0.98
CA ILE A 326 8.91 20.68 0.88
C ILE A 326 10.15 21.57 0.89
N SER A 327 10.68 21.86 -0.30
CA SER A 327 11.68 22.92 -0.47
C SER A 327 10.97 24.26 -0.64
N LEU A 328 10.94 25.08 0.42
CA LEU A 328 10.58 26.49 0.25
C LEU A 328 11.68 27.22 -0.51
N PHE A 329 11.41 27.55 -1.78
CA PHE A 329 12.22 28.51 -2.54
C PHE A 329 11.62 29.91 -2.41
N LEU A 330 12.21 30.74 -1.54
CA LEU A 330 11.95 32.18 -1.54
C LEU A 330 12.66 32.83 -2.73
N LEU A 331 11.96 32.95 -3.86
CA LEU A 331 12.43 33.69 -5.03
C LEU A 331 12.34 35.21 -4.81
N ASN A 332 13.28 35.77 -4.07
CA ASN A 332 13.50 37.22 -3.98
C ASN A 332 14.12 37.76 -5.28
N ASN A 333 13.29 38.05 -6.28
CA ASN A 333 13.71 38.82 -7.46
C ASN A 333 13.67 40.32 -7.16
N TYR A 334 14.79 40.87 -6.70
CA TYR A 334 14.99 42.33 -6.67
C TYR A 334 15.11 42.87 -8.10
N CYS A 335 14.02 43.43 -8.63
CA CYS A 335 14.04 44.15 -9.89
C CYS A 335 14.62 45.57 -9.68
N HIS A 336 15.95 45.66 -9.63
CA HIS A 336 16.68 46.93 -9.60
C HIS A 336 17.42 47.17 -10.93
N LEU A 337 17.33 48.41 -11.42
CA LEU A 337 18.00 48.97 -12.60
C LEU A 337 17.59 48.38 -13.97
N CYS A 338 16.67 49.08 -14.65
CA CYS A 338 17.02 49.81 -15.88
C CYS A 338 15.87 50.71 -16.35
N CYS A 339 15.88 51.98 -15.95
CA CYS A 339 14.99 53.00 -16.50
C CYS A 339 15.81 54.25 -16.85
N TRP A 340 16.56 54.18 -17.95
CA TRP A 340 17.13 55.34 -18.63
C TRP A 340 17.02 55.15 -20.15
N THR A 341 16.53 56.20 -20.81
CA THR A 341 16.43 56.40 -22.28
C THR A 341 15.56 55.43 -23.10
N LEU A 342 14.34 55.92 -23.40
CA LEU A 342 13.61 55.82 -24.67
C LEU A 342 13.22 54.44 -25.27
N GLN A 343 11.90 54.24 -25.25
CA GLN A 343 11.06 53.69 -26.34
C GLN A 343 10.70 52.18 -26.33
N LYS A 344 9.38 51.92 -26.38
CA LYS A 344 8.64 50.64 -26.50
C LYS A 344 8.44 49.80 -25.21
N CYS A 345 7.37 50.12 -24.46
CA CYS A 345 6.59 49.10 -23.76
C CYS A 345 5.67 48.37 -24.77
N CYS A 346 5.74 47.05 -24.88
CA CYS A 346 4.79 46.24 -25.65
C CYS A 346 4.58 44.84 -25.02
N CYS A 347 3.31 44.39 -25.03
CA CYS A 347 2.81 43.01 -24.79
C CYS A 347 2.84 42.44 -23.35
N ASN A 348 1.91 41.55 -22.93
CA ASN A 348 0.47 41.35 -23.26
C ASN A 348 -0.16 40.33 -22.25
N LEU A 349 -1.47 40.06 -22.42
CA LEU A 349 -2.34 39.06 -21.73
C LEU A 349 -2.85 39.37 -20.30
N THR A 350 -4.16 39.19 -20.16
CA THR A 350 -4.94 39.20 -18.91
C THR A 350 -5.45 37.80 -18.58
N HIS A 351 -5.56 37.47 -17.29
CA HIS A 351 -6.03 36.17 -16.81
C HIS A 351 -6.97 36.32 -15.60
N ILE A 352 -7.91 35.37 -15.45
CA ILE A 352 -8.73 35.19 -14.25
C ILE A 352 -8.47 33.77 -13.75
N PHE A 353 -8.15 33.60 -12.47
CA PHE A 353 -8.01 32.29 -11.83
C PHE A 353 -8.71 32.28 -10.47
N GLY A 354 -9.41 31.17 -10.18
CA GLY A 354 -9.79 30.79 -8.83
C GLY A 354 -8.89 29.66 -8.34
N GLU A 355 -8.43 29.70 -7.10
CA GLU A 355 -7.48 28.75 -6.53
C GLU A 355 -8.17 27.54 -5.86
N SER A 356 -7.49 26.39 -5.86
CA SER A 356 -7.72 25.33 -4.86
C SER A 356 -6.36 24.76 -4.43
N GLU A 357 -6.16 24.60 -3.12
CA GLU A 357 -4.83 24.46 -2.50
C GLU A 357 -4.02 23.19 -2.87
N GLN A 358 -4.56 22.23 -3.61
CA GLN A 358 -3.98 20.87 -3.65
C GLN A 358 -3.18 20.47 -4.92
N HIS A 359 -3.37 21.13 -6.07
CA HIS A 359 -2.79 20.68 -7.34
C HIS A 359 -2.43 21.83 -8.30
N ARG A 360 -1.13 22.07 -8.50
CA ARG A 360 -0.63 22.81 -9.68
C ARG A 360 -0.41 21.82 -10.83
N MET A 361 -1.21 21.97 -11.88
CA MET A 361 -0.90 21.42 -13.21
C MET A 361 -0.33 22.54 -14.08
N LEU A 362 0.78 22.28 -14.77
CA LEU A 362 1.41 23.26 -15.64
C LEU A 362 0.80 23.17 -17.05
N PHE A 363 -0.08 24.11 -17.40
CA PHE A 363 -0.45 24.40 -18.79
C PHE A 363 0.33 25.64 -19.25
N VAL A 364 1.01 25.56 -20.40
CA VAL A 364 1.98 26.58 -20.82
C VAL A 364 1.29 27.78 -21.50
N SER A 365 1.44 28.98 -20.91
CA SER A 365 1.25 30.30 -21.55
C SER A 365 1.91 31.43 -20.71
N MET A 366 2.02 32.65 -21.24
CA MET A 366 2.88 33.77 -20.77
C MET A 366 2.08 35.09 -20.63
N ILE A 367 2.44 36.16 -19.90
CA ILE A 367 3.74 36.70 -19.39
C ILE A 367 3.66 37.13 -17.87
N CYS A 368 4.84 37.40 -17.29
CA CYS A 368 5.26 38.01 -15.99
C CYS A 368 4.36 38.91 -15.10
N ALA A 369 4.89 39.01 -13.85
CA ALA A 369 4.94 40.18 -12.95
C ALA A 369 3.90 40.29 -11.82
N ASP A 370 4.12 39.49 -10.77
CA ASP A 370 3.92 39.91 -9.37
C ASP A 370 4.88 39.11 -8.46
N THR A 371 5.13 39.59 -7.23
CA THR A 371 6.02 38.88 -6.27
C THR A 371 5.26 37.75 -5.59
N PHE A 372 5.18 36.60 -6.28
CA PHE A 372 4.53 35.41 -5.74
C PHE A 372 5.45 34.66 -4.75
N VAL A 373 4.99 34.50 -3.51
CA VAL A 373 5.57 33.52 -2.58
C VAL A 373 5.12 32.13 -3.01
N PHE A 374 5.93 31.47 -3.83
CA PHE A 374 5.67 30.09 -4.24
C PHE A 374 6.10 29.10 -3.14
N VAL A 375 5.11 28.60 -2.40
CA VAL A 375 5.30 27.43 -1.53
C VAL A 375 5.21 26.16 -2.39
N ASP A 376 6.33 25.77 -2.99
CA ASP A 376 6.41 24.53 -3.77
C ASP A 376 6.39 23.31 -2.85
N VAL A 377 5.21 22.71 -2.70
CA VAL A 377 5.04 21.38 -2.13
C VAL A 377 5.45 20.34 -3.18
N ILE A 378 6.77 20.12 -3.34
CA ILE A 378 7.30 19.15 -4.29
C ILE A 378 6.92 17.73 -3.84
N LYS A 379 5.85 17.19 -4.46
CA LYS A 379 5.44 15.80 -4.28
C LYS A 379 6.45 14.89 -4.99
N GLN A 380 7.44 14.37 -4.28
CA GLN A 380 8.32 13.33 -4.83
C GLN A 380 7.46 12.12 -5.23
N SER A 381 7.63 11.65 -6.46
CA SER A 381 6.92 10.47 -6.94
C SER A 381 7.35 9.24 -6.14
N PRO A 382 6.43 8.40 -5.62
CA PRO A 382 6.80 7.20 -4.89
C PRO A 382 7.59 6.25 -5.81
N ARG A 383 8.84 5.97 -5.43
CA ARG A 383 9.77 5.13 -6.19
C ARG A 383 10.27 3.99 -5.30
N ARG A 384 10.34 2.79 -5.88
CA ARG A 384 10.97 1.62 -5.24
C ARG A 384 12.46 1.88 -5.01
N ASN A 385 13.02 1.29 -3.96
CA ASN A 385 14.47 1.20 -3.79
C ASN A 385 15.06 0.26 -4.84
N CYS A 386 16.31 0.47 -5.23
CA CYS A 386 17.06 -0.43 -6.08
C CYS A 386 17.76 -1.50 -5.22
N CYS A 387 17.97 -2.71 -5.77
CA CYS A 387 18.84 -3.72 -5.13
C CYS A 387 20.13 -4.00 -5.91
N ARG A 388 21.18 -4.46 -5.22
CA ARG A 388 22.50 -4.70 -5.80
C ARG A 388 23.11 -5.95 -5.19
N VAL A 389 23.54 -6.89 -6.03
CA VAL A 389 24.22 -8.11 -5.56
C VAL A 389 25.65 -7.76 -5.14
N LEU A 390 26.02 -8.13 -3.92
CA LEU A 390 27.34 -7.88 -3.36
C LEU A 390 28.26 -9.11 -3.54
N PRO A 391 29.59 -8.91 -3.65
CA PRO A 391 30.55 -10.01 -3.62
C PRO A 391 30.53 -10.70 -2.24
N THR A 392 30.76 -12.01 -2.24
CA THR A 392 30.70 -12.85 -1.03
C THR A 392 31.68 -14.01 -1.14
N ASN A 393 32.37 -14.30 -0.04
CA ASN A 393 33.23 -15.47 0.10
C ASN A 393 32.49 -16.68 0.69
N LYS A 394 31.23 -16.51 1.12
CA LYS A 394 30.36 -17.59 1.62
C LYS A 394 29.71 -18.31 0.43
N ASN A 395 29.98 -19.60 0.27
CA ASN A 395 29.49 -20.37 -0.89
C ASN A 395 27.97 -20.63 -0.91
N ASP A 396 27.32 -20.53 0.25
CA ASP A 396 25.90 -20.83 0.50
C ASP A 396 25.05 -19.58 0.79
N THR A 397 25.65 -18.39 0.82
CA THR A 397 25.01 -17.17 1.29
C THR A 397 25.16 -16.06 0.26
N LEU A 398 24.03 -15.58 -0.26
CA LEU A 398 23.96 -14.43 -1.16
C LEU A 398 23.86 -13.14 -0.35
N LEU A 399 24.64 -12.12 -0.71
CA LEU A 399 24.60 -10.80 -0.06
C LEU A 399 23.99 -9.78 -1.02
N ILE A 400 23.07 -8.93 -0.52
CA ILE A 400 22.36 -7.92 -1.31
C ILE A 400 22.32 -6.59 -0.55
N ASP A 401 22.62 -5.49 -1.22
CA ASP A 401 22.33 -4.12 -0.77
C ASP A 401 20.97 -3.66 -1.32
N VAL A 402 20.16 -2.99 -0.50
CA VAL A 402 18.90 -2.33 -0.89
C VAL A 402 18.94 -0.88 -0.41
N GLY A 403 18.77 0.06 -1.34
CA GLY A 403 18.79 1.48 -1.01
C GLY A 403 18.30 2.35 -2.17
N GLU A 404 18.50 3.64 -2.05
CA GLU A 404 18.09 4.60 -3.07
C GLU A 404 18.75 4.29 -4.42
N CYS A 405 17.97 4.46 -5.49
CA CYS A 405 18.42 4.26 -6.86
C CYS A 405 19.35 5.39 -7.30
N ARG A 406 20.42 5.03 -7.99
CA ARG A 406 21.33 5.96 -8.67
C ARG A 406 20.64 6.53 -9.92
N ASP A 407 21.21 7.61 -10.46
CA ASP A 407 20.73 8.19 -11.70
C ASP A 407 20.80 7.18 -12.85
N GLY A 408 19.69 7.02 -13.58
CA GLY A 408 19.54 6.02 -14.64
C GLY A 408 19.38 4.56 -14.17
N GLU A 409 19.45 4.26 -12.87
CA GLU A 409 19.32 2.88 -12.35
C GLU A 409 17.85 2.43 -12.33
N PRO A 410 17.49 1.31 -12.99
CA PRO A 410 16.17 0.70 -12.86
C PRO A 410 16.00 0.07 -11.46
N PHE A 411 14.76 0.10 -10.95
CA PHE A 411 14.40 -0.31 -9.59
C PHE A 411 14.32 -1.84 -9.38
#